data_AF-A0A1R4IF32-F1
#
_entry.id   AF-A0A1R4IF32-F1
#
_cell.length_a   1.000
_cell.length_b   1.000
_cell.length_c   1.000
_cell.angle_alpha   90.00
_cell.angle_beta   90.00
_cell.angle_gamma   90.00
#
_symmetry.space_group_name_H-M   'P 1'
#
loop_
_entity.id
_entity.type
_entity.pdbx_description
1 polymer ?
#
loop_
_entity_poly.entity_id
_entity_poly.type
_entity_poly.pdbx_seq_one_letter_code
_entity_poly.pdbx_strand_id
1 'polypeptide(L)'
;MQHLPRSNHTLAQLSEGATSLKVPTLYAALERLEHSGLIHSDGEEVVDGRARRYFAITEAGSETLREEAARLAVRVRVATERLAAVRARRRLRQVSRW
;
A
#
# COMPACT_ATOMS: atom_id res chain seq x y z
N MET A 1 5.81 -17.75 -29.72
CA MET A 1 5.10 -17.58 -28.43
C MET A 1 5.09 -16.10 -28.10
N GLN A 2 3.94 -15.43 -28.25
CA GLN A 2 3.82 -13.99 -28.00
C GLN A 2 3.67 -13.78 -26.49
N HIS A 3 4.68 -13.15 -25.87
CA HIS A 3 4.61 -12.71 -24.48
C HIS A 3 3.65 -11.52 -24.45
N LEU A 4 2.43 -11.67 -23.92
CA LEU A 4 1.54 -10.52 -23.74
C LEU A 4 2.24 -9.48 -22.85
N PRO A 5 2.08 -8.17 -23.13
CA PRO A 5 2.64 -7.13 -22.29
C PRO A 5 1.97 -7.18 -20.92
N ARG A 6 2.72 -7.66 -19.91
CA ARG A 6 2.36 -7.53 -18.50
C ARG A 6 2.46 -6.05 -18.14
N SER A 7 1.41 -5.49 -17.56
CA SER A 7 1.36 -4.09 -17.13
C SER A 7 2.31 -3.88 -15.95
N ASN A 8 3.59 -3.63 -16.22
CA ASN A 8 4.64 -3.48 -15.21
C ASN A 8 4.58 -2.08 -14.58
N HIS A 9 4.43 -2.02 -13.25
CA HIS A 9 4.39 -0.76 -12.50
C HIS A 9 5.48 -0.74 -11.43
N THR A 10 6.07 0.44 -11.19
CA THR A 10 7.04 0.63 -10.11
C THR A 10 6.33 0.90 -8.77
N LEU A 11 7.00 0.61 -7.65
CA LEU A 11 6.49 0.93 -6.31
C LEU A 11 6.12 2.42 -6.17
N ALA A 12 6.92 3.32 -6.74
CA ALA A 12 6.65 4.75 -6.69
C ALA A 12 5.35 5.12 -7.43
N GLN A 13 5.08 4.48 -8.58
CA GLN A 13 3.84 4.69 -9.33
C GLN A 13 2.63 4.08 -8.61
N LEU A 14 2.75 2.86 -8.09
CA LEU A 14 1.66 2.19 -7.37
C LEU A 14 1.32 2.84 -6.02
N SER A 15 2.30 3.49 -5.39
CA SER A 15 2.11 4.20 -4.12
C SER A 15 1.71 5.66 -4.30
N GLU A 16 1.50 6.13 -5.54
CA GLU A 16 1.29 7.56 -5.85
C GLU A 16 2.36 8.47 -5.21
N GLY A 17 3.59 7.98 -5.08
CA GLY A 17 4.70 8.67 -4.41
C GLY A 17 4.62 8.73 -2.88
N ALA A 18 3.57 8.20 -2.25
CA ALA A 18 3.39 8.20 -0.80
C ALA A 18 4.40 7.30 -0.07
N THR A 19 5.07 6.39 -0.78
CA THR A 19 6.02 5.44 -0.19
C THR A 19 7.32 5.36 -1.01
N SER A 20 8.39 5.91 -0.45
CA SER A 20 9.77 5.68 -0.91
C SER A 20 10.48 4.77 0.09
N LEU A 21 10.60 3.48 -0.26
CA LEU A 21 11.38 2.52 0.53
C LEU A 21 12.81 2.46 -0.01
N LYS A 22 13.79 2.38 0.90
CA LYS A 22 15.16 2.03 0.54
C LYS A 22 15.16 0.62 -0.09
N VAL A 23 16.03 0.41 -1.09
CA VAL A 23 16.12 -0.86 -1.83
C VAL A 23 16.23 -2.10 -0.92
N PRO A 24 17.07 -2.14 0.13
CA PRO A 24 17.13 -3.31 1.01
C PRO A 24 15.82 -3.57 1.77
N THR A 25 15.13 -2.50 2.19
CA THR A 25 13.84 -2.60 2.88
C THR A 25 12.75 -3.08 1.94
N LEU A 26 12.78 -2.66 0.67
CA LEU A 26 11.85 -3.13 -0.35
C LEU A 26 12.01 -4.64 -0.58
N TYR A 27 13.23 -5.11 -0.82
CA TYR A 27 13.45 -6.54 -1.07
C TYR A 27 13.11 -7.40 0.14
N ALA A 28 13.46 -6.98 1.36
CA ALA A 28 13.06 -7.68 2.57
C ALA A 28 11.53 -7.72 2.79
N ALA A 29 10.79 -6.71 2.31
CA ALA A 29 9.34 -6.72 2.33
C ALA A 29 8.77 -7.70 1.29
N LEU A 30 9.29 -7.69 0.06
CA LEU A 30 8.86 -8.60 -1.01
C LEU A 30 9.14 -10.06 -0.66
N GLU A 31 10.32 -10.38 -0.13
CA GLU A 31 10.66 -11.74 0.31
C GLU A 31 9.71 -12.26 1.38
N ARG A 32 9.31 -11.41 2.34
CA ARG A 32 8.36 -11.80 3.38
C ARG A 32 6.95 -12.02 2.82
N LEU A 33 6.52 -11.20 1.88
CA LEU A 33 5.23 -11.37 1.20
C LEU A 33 5.22 -12.66 0.36
N GLU A 34 6.33 -12.96 -0.31
CA GLU A 34 6.52 -14.20 -1.09
C GLU A 34 6.54 -15.42 -0.18
N HIS A 35 7.28 -15.37 0.93
CA HIS A 35 7.29 -16.43 1.94
C HIS A 35 5.92 -16.67 2.58
N SER A 36 5.10 -15.63 2.68
CA SER A 36 3.71 -15.72 3.18
C SER A 36 2.71 -16.15 2.10
N GLY A 37 3.14 -16.40 0.87
CA GLY A 37 2.29 -16.80 -0.25
C GLY A 37 1.37 -15.71 -0.78
N LEU A 38 1.61 -14.44 -0.43
CA LEU A 38 0.77 -13.30 -0.84
C LEU A 38 1.18 -12.74 -2.21
N ILE A 39 2.43 -12.98 -2.63
CA ILE A 39 2.93 -12.68 -3.96
C ILE A 39 3.74 -13.87 -4.48
N HIS A 40 4.06 -13.89 -5.77
CA HIS A 40 5.01 -14.82 -6.37
C HIS A 40 5.91 -14.09 -7.37
N SER A 41 7.13 -14.61 -7.58
CA SER A 41 7.98 -14.13 -8.67
C SER A 41 7.33 -14.40 -10.03
N ASP A 42 7.28 -13.36 -10.87
CA ASP A 42 6.71 -13.39 -12.23
C ASP A 42 7.79 -13.10 -13.29
N GLY A 43 9.04 -13.43 -12.97
CA GLY A 43 10.17 -13.35 -13.89
C GLY A 43 11.21 -12.29 -13.52
N GLU A 44 12.30 -12.30 -14.30
CA GLU A 44 13.43 -11.39 -14.14
C GLU A 44 13.84 -10.85 -15.51
N GLU A 45 14.18 -9.57 -15.58
CA GLU A 45 14.66 -8.90 -16.79
C GLU A 45 15.90 -8.07 -16.48
N VAL A 46 16.85 -8.01 -17.41
CA VAL A 46 18.01 -7.13 -17.29
C VAL A 46 17.69 -5.82 -18.01
N VAL A 47 17.58 -4.73 -17.24
CA VAL A 47 17.35 -3.38 -17.77
C VAL A 47 18.56 -2.52 -17.40
N ASP A 48 19.19 -1.89 -18.39
CA ASP A 48 20.40 -1.07 -18.22
C ASP A 48 21.53 -1.79 -17.44
N GLY A 49 21.73 -3.07 -17.73
CA GLY A 49 22.74 -3.91 -17.08
C GLY A 49 22.42 -4.29 -15.64
N ARG A 50 21.21 -4.03 -15.14
CA ARG A 50 20.75 -4.41 -13.80
C ARG A 50 19.59 -5.39 -13.88
N ALA A 51 19.71 -6.50 -13.15
CA ALA A 51 18.61 -7.44 -12.99
C ALA A 51 17.45 -6.80 -12.21
N ARG A 52 16.25 -6.96 -12.73
CA ARG A 52 15.00 -6.46 -12.17
C ARG A 52 14.04 -7.63 -12.03
N ARG A 53 13.62 -7.90 -10.79
CA ARG A 53 12.66 -8.94 -10.46
C ARG A 53 11.24 -8.39 -10.53
N TYR A 54 10.35 -9.14 -11.13
CA TYR A 54 8.92 -8.87 -11.15
C TYR A 54 8.19 -9.81 -10.21
N PHE A 55 7.13 -9.28 -9.60
CA PHE A 55 6.28 -10.04 -8.69
C PHE A 55 4.83 -9.76 -9.03
N ALA A 56 4.01 -10.80 -8.95
CA ALA A 56 2.58 -10.72 -9.11
C ALA A 56 1.87 -11.12 -7.81
N ILE A 57 0.78 -10.43 -7.51
CA ILE A 57 -0.06 -10.75 -6.35
C ILE A 57 -0.77 -12.09 -6.58
N THR A 58 -0.87 -12.91 -5.54
CA THR A 58 -1.66 -14.14 -5.58
C THR A 58 -3.14 -13.86 -5.29
N GLU A 59 -4.01 -14.85 -5.43
CA GLU A 59 -5.41 -14.69 -5.00
C GLU A 59 -5.49 -14.48 -3.47
N ALA A 60 -4.72 -15.25 -2.70
CA ALA A 60 -4.62 -15.07 -1.25
C ALA A 60 -4.09 -13.68 -0.86
N GLY A 61 -3.11 -13.18 -1.61
CA GLY A 61 -2.62 -11.81 -1.48
C GLY A 61 -3.68 -10.76 -1.77
N SER A 62 -4.48 -10.99 -2.82
CA SER A 62 -5.56 -10.08 -3.22
C SER A 62 -6.64 -10.01 -2.15
N GLU A 63 -7.04 -11.15 -1.58
CA GLU A 63 -8.01 -11.17 -0.48
C GLU A 63 -7.45 -10.48 0.77
N THR A 64 -6.22 -10.79 1.15
CA THR A 64 -5.54 -10.13 2.28
C THR A 64 -5.47 -8.62 2.08
N LEU A 65 -5.17 -8.16 0.86
CA LEU A 65 -5.13 -6.74 0.53
C LEU A 65 -6.51 -6.08 0.64
N ARG A 66 -7.58 -6.73 0.18
CA ARG A 66 -8.97 -6.24 0.32
C ARG A 66 -9.34 -6.06 1.79
N GLU A 67 -9.01 -7.04 2.62
CA GLU A 67 -9.28 -6.96 4.06
C GLU A 67 -8.51 -5.82 4.73
N GLU A 68 -7.22 -5.65 4.42
CA GLU A 68 -6.41 -4.56 4.97
C GLU A 68 -6.93 -3.19 4.53
N ALA A 69 -7.34 -3.05 3.26
CA ALA A 69 -7.96 -1.83 2.76
C ALA A 69 -9.26 -1.51 3.53
N ALA A 70 -10.10 -2.52 3.78
CA ALA A 70 -11.31 -2.35 4.58
C ALA A 70 -10.98 -1.93 6.03
N ARG A 71 -9.98 -2.56 6.66
CA ARG A 71 -9.50 -2.18 8.00
C ARG A 71 -9.01 -0.74 8.05
N LEU A 72 -8.23 -0.30 7.07
CA LEU A 72 -7.76 1.08 6.96
C LEU A 72 -8.91 2.07 6.78
N ALA A 73 -9.89 1.76 5.91
CA ALA A 73 -11.07 2.60 5.70
C ALA A 73 -11.86 2.81 7.00
N VAL A 74 -12.06 1.75 7.79
CA VAL A 74 -12.71 1.85 9.11
C VAL A 74 -11.91 2.75 10.05
N ARG A 75 -10.57 2.58 10.10
CA ARG A 75 -9.70 3.41 10.95
C ARG A 75 -9.78 4.89 10.57
N VAL A 76 -9.77 5.19 9.28
CA VAL A 76 -9.93 6.56 8.76
C VAL A 76 -11.27 7.13 9.19
N ARG A 77 -12.38 6.41 8.99
CA ARG A 77 -13.72 6.86 9.40
C ARG A 77 -13.79 7.18 10.90
N VAL A 78 -13.31 6.29 11.75
CA VAL A 78 -13.32 6.50 13.21
C VAL A 78 -12.45 7.70 13.60
N ALA A 79 -11.29 7.88 12.96
CA ALA A 79 -10.41 9.01 13.24
C ALA A 79 -11.04 10.35 12.84
N THR A 80 -11.71 10.42 11.69
CA THR A 80 -12.35 11.64 11.19
C THR A 80 -13.56 12.04 12.03
N GLU A 81 -14.40 11.08 12.43
CA GLU A 81 -15.53 11.31 13.36
C GLU A 81 -15.06 11.88 14.69
N ARG A 82 -14.00 11.29 15.28
CA ARG A 82 -13.41 11.78 16.54
C ARG A 82 -12.86 13.19 16.39
N LEU A 83 -12.17 13.49 15.29
CA LEU A 83 -11.63 14.83 15.02
C LEU A 83 -12.76 15.87 14.91
N ALA A 84 -13.87 15.53 14.24
CA ALA A 84 -15.02 16.42 14.12
C ALA A 84 -15.66 16.72 15.49
N ALA A 85 -15.83 15.70 16.34
CA ALA A 85 -16.38 15.86 17.68
C ALA A 85 -15.50 16.78 18.56
N VAL A 86 -14.17 16.64 18.48
CA VAL A 86 -13.23 17.52 19.20
C VAL A 86 -13.37 18.98 18.73
N ARG A 87 -13.48 19.21 17.43
CA ARG A 87 -13.68 20.56 16.86
C ARG A 87 -14.99 21.19 17.32
N ALA A 88 -16.10 20.44 17.31
CA ALA A 88 -17.40 20.91 17.78
C ALA A 88 -17.39 21.32 19.25
N ARG A 89 -16.78 20.48 20.12
CA ARG A 89 -16.62 20.78 21.55
C ARG A 89 -15.79 22.04 21.80
N ARG A 90 -14.73 22.25 21.01
CA ARG A 90 -13.90 23.46 21.12
C ARG A 90 -14.68 24.72 20.74
N ARG A 91 -15.52 24.66 19.69
CA ARG A 91 -16.37 25.78 19.27
C ARG A 91 -17.38 26.17 20.34
N LEU A 92 -18.07 25.18 20.94
CA LEU A 92 -19.04 25.43 22.00
C LEU A 92 -18.41 26.08 23.23
N ARG A 93 -17.21 25.65 23.64
CA ARG A 93 -16.46 26.26 24.76
C ARG A 93 -16.02 27.71 24.51
N GLN A 94 -15.89 28.14 23.26
CA GLN A 94 -15.50 29.52 22.95
C GLN A 94 -16.70 30.48 22.90
N VAL A 95 -17.91 29.99 22.62
CA VAL A 95 -19.12 30.82 22.57
C VAL A 95 -19.63 31.15 23.98
N SER A 96 -19.41 30.27 24.96
CA SER A 96 -19.85 30.47 26.36
C SER A 96 -18.98 31.45 27.18
N ARG A 97 -18.10 32.22 26.53
CA ARG A 97 -17.21 33.20 27.17
C ARG A 97 -17.58 34.61 26.65
N TRP A 98 -18.79 35.05 26.94
CA TRP A 98 -19.28 36.42 26.75
C TRP A 98 -20.28 36.73 27.86
#